data_AF-G7YJN3-F1
#
_entry.id   AF-G7YJN3-F1
#
_cell.length_a   1.000
_cell.length_b   1.000
_cell.length_c   1.000
_cell.angle_alpha   90.00
_cell.angle_beta   90.00
_cell.angle_gamma   90.00
#
_symmetry.space_group_name_H-M   'P 1'
#
loop_
_entity.id
_entity.type
_entity.pdbx_description
1 polymer ?
#
loop_
_entity_poly.entity_id
_entity_poly.type
_entity_poly.pdbx_seq_one_letter_code
_entity_poly.pdbx_strand_id
1 'polypeptide(L)'
;MLSSRLGCPEFSYPPANPTPADGASKSLFFPDQAITQLHPRFRTLTRTIRERRGTKVAINVPIFRDSCTPDPFIEDFSNLHDGSDPDAASAALPNHVYMDAMGFGMGCSCLQLTFQSCCIEEARILYDQLATICPILMALSAASPAIRGYLLDTDCRWGIISASVDDRTEEERGLKPLEQNRFVIPKSRYDSISSYLSLMGQAYNDIPLVYDEEFYETLMAEGVDDALAKHVAHLFIREPVSLFEEQLVEKENSVEHFENIQSTNWQSMRFKPPPPDTSIGWRVEFRPMELQLTDFENAAFVSFLLLLSRTILRLKLNLLIPISKVDENMKTAVKRDAVRNGLFYFRHGHMITTDGSPIEWAMTCARFRRGRSYSVGQPDDSPESGVDESDGQCLTNTRKKACREINTNAVNFDPEQTYTAMTVNQIMNGCDTFPGLIPLVRHYVHVIGGEPSVVCLVHQYLNLLQRRASGELMTTAAWMRSRIRAHPDYKFDSYVSQSINTDLMLECLAITRGEHRPSEFLPPEIDHDPDPNRPCRLDPNCLQCVGTSNCAENHVATLPTSQ
;
A
#
# COMPACT_ATOMS: atom_id res chain seq x y z
N MET A 1 -12.05 6.45 4.10
CA MET A 1 -12.43 6.51 2.67
C MET A 1 -12.51 7.98 2.26
N LEU A 2 -12.35 8.30 0.98
CA LEU A 2 -12.49 9.66 0.49
C LEU A 2 -14.00 10.01 0.37
N SER A 3 -14.40 11.20 0.86
CA SER A 3 -15.79 11.67 0.72
C SER A 3 -15.99 12.32 -0.65
N SER A 4 -16.99 11.88 -1.42
CA SER A 4 -17.26 12.39 -2.77
C SER A 4 -17.59 13.88 -2.81
N ARG A 5 -18.03 14.46 -1.69
CA ARG A 5 -18.36 15.90 -1.55
C ARG A 5 -17.47 16.65 -0.55
N LEU A 6 -16.28 16.13 -0.26
CA LEU A 6 -15.28 16.86 0.53
C LEU A 6 -15.03 18.26 -0.08
N GLY A 7 -15.15 19.33 0.70
CA GLY A 7 -15.02 20.71 0.21
C GLY A 7 -16.25 21.30 -0.51
N CYS A 8 -17.38 20.59 -0.58
CA CYS A 8 -18.66 21.15 -1.01
C CYS A 8 -19.37 21.87 0.15
N PRO A 9 -20.37 22.74 -0.09
CA PRO A 9 -21.19 23.31 0.99
C PRO A 9 -21.71 22.23 1.95
N GLU A 10 -21.68 22.54 3.25
CA GLU A 10 -22.19 21.70 4.36
C GLU A 10 -21.50 20.33 4.52
N PHE A 11 -20.27 20.14 4.02
CA PHE A 11 -19.57 18.86 4.17
C PHE A 11 -19.05 18.56 5.59
N SER A 12 -18.94 19.56 6.47
CA SER A 12 -18.46 19.42 7.85
C SER A 12 -19.60 19.45 8.87
N TYR A 13 -19.38 18.84 10.03
CA TYR A 13 -20.28 18.96 11.18
C TYR A 13 -19.53 19.47 12.44
N PRO A 14 -19.98 20.57 13.06
CA PRO A 14 -21.01 21.50 12.56
C PRO A 14 -20.61 22.11 11.20
N PRO A 15 -21.58 22.60 10.40
CA PRO A 15 -21.27 23.31 9.15
C PRO A 15 -20.36 24.51 9.41
N ALA A 16 -19.35 24.68 8.57
CA ALA A 16 -18.40 25.78 8.65
C ALA A 16 -18.08 26.33 7.27
N ASN A 17 -17.85 27.65 7.20
CA ASN A 17 -17.48 28.33 5.96
C ASN A 17 -15.95 28.45 5.85
N PRO A 18 -15.38 28.30 4.65
CA PRO A 18 -13.96 28.53 4.44
C PRO A 18 -13.57 30.00 4.59
N THR A 19 -12.30 30.23 4.92
CA THR A 19 -11.73 31.55 5.25
C THR A 19 -10.54 31.88 4.32
N PRO A 20 -10.80 32.23 3.05
CA PRO A 20 -9.75 32.42 2.04
C PRO A 20 -8.80 33.60 2.33
N ALA A 21 -9.22 34.59 3.11
CA ALA A 21 -8.40 35.78 3.41
C ALA A 21 -7.37 35.55 4.53
N ASP A 22 -7.76 34.87 5.61
CA ASP A 22 -7.05 34.88 6.91
C ASP A 22 -6.88 33.50 7.56
N GLY A 23 -7.48 32.43 7.00
CA GLY A 23 -7.34 31.07 7.50
C GLY A 23 -5.91 30.53 7.41
N ALA A 24 -5.62 29.47 8.16
CA ALA A 24 -4.40 28.69 8.04
C ALA A 24 -4.26 28.10 6.64
N SER A 25 -5.34 27.52 6.10
CA SER A 25 -5.39 26.99 4.74
C SER A 25 -5.52 28.07 3.67
N LYS A 26 -6.24 29.16 3.96
CA LYS A 26 -6.70 30.16 2.98
C LYS A 26 -7.46 29.53 1.79
N SER A 27 -8.08 28.37 2.03
CA SER A 27 -8.78 27.63 0.97
C SER A 27 -10.08 28.31 0.56
N LEU A 28 -10.44 28.16 -0.71
CA LEU A 28 -11.77 28.51 -1.22
C LEU A 28 -12.87 27.54 -0.76
N PHE A 29 -12.51 26.31 -0.42
CA PHE A 29 -13.44 25.20 -0.27
C PHE A 29 -13.41 24.56 1.11
N PHE A 30 -12.25 24.58 1.77
CA PHE A 30 -11.99 23.80 2.97
C PHE A 30 -11.91 24.70 4.22
N PRO A 31 -12.91 24.65 5.13
CA PRO A 31 -12.89 25.41 6.36
C PRO A 31 -11.81 24.90 7.32
N ASP A 32 -11.15 25.82 8.00
CA ASP A 32 -10.14 25.50 9.03
C ASP A 32 -10.73 24.73 10.22
N GLN A 33 -12.05 24.78 10.40
CA GLN A 33 -12.80 24.00 11.39
C GLN A 33 -12.77 22.49 11.08
N ALA A 34 -12.60 22.11 9.80
CA ALA A 34 -12.44 20.72 9.37
C ALA A 34 -11.00 20.20 9.55
N ILE A 35 -10.03 21.07 9.85
CA ILE A 35 -8.72 20.66 10.34
C ILE A 35 -8.90 20.17 11.80
N THR A 36 -8.18 19.14 12.24
CA THR A 36 -8.29 18.66 13.63
C THR A 36 -8.11 19.79 14.64
N GLN A 37 -9.16 20.06 15.45
CA GLN A 37 -9.16 21.15 16.43
C GLN A 37 -8.40 20.80 17.73
N LEU A 38 -8.23 19.51 18.00
CA LEU A 38 -7.65 19.03 19.26
C LEU A 38 -6.13 19.21 19.37
N HIS A 39 -5.43 19.40 18.25
CA HIS A 39 -3.96 19.41 18.26
C HIS A 39 -3.40 20.48 17.31
N PRO A 40 -2.56 21.41 17.80
CA PRO A 40 -2.10 22.57 17.03
C PRO A 40 -1.26 22.20 15.80
N ARG A 41 -0.53 21.07 15.86
CA ARG A 41 0.32 20.53 14.78
C ARG A 41 -0.32 20.62 13.40
N PHE A 42 -1.58 20.23 13.24
CA PHE A 42 -2.19 20.13 11.90
C PHE A 42 -2.48 21.49 11.29
N ARG A 43 -2.90 22.46 12.11
CA ARG A 43 -3.09 23.85 11.67
C ARG A 43 -1.74 24.52 11.36
N THR A 44 -0.73 24.28 12.20
CA THR A 44 0.65 24.73 11.95
C THR A 44 1.18 24.16 10.64
N LEU A 45 1.09 22.85 10.44
CA LEU A 45 1.56 22.16 9.25
C LEU A 45 0.89 22.71 7.97
N THR A 46 -0.43 22.92 8.01
CA THR A 46 -1.18 23.53 6.89
C THR A 46 -0.66 24.91 6.54
N ARG A 47 -0.44 25.76 7.57
CA ARG A 47 0.05 27.13 7.41
C ARG A 47 1.50 27.14 6.88
N THR A 48 2.38 26.39 7.52
CA THR A 48 3.81 26.36 7.22
C THR A 48 4.09 25.84 5.82
N ILE A 49 3.39 24.78 5.37
CA ILE A 49 3.53 24.29 3.98
C ILE A 49 3.15 25.39 2.98
N ARG A 50 2.01 26.06 3.17
CA ARG A 50 1.56 27.16 2.30
C ARG A 50 2.55 28.32 2.29
N GLU A 51 3.02 28.74 3.47
CA GLU A 51 3.93 29.88 3.61
C GLU A 51 5.31 29.57 3.03
N ARG A 52 5.85 28.38 3.28
CA ARG A 52 7.10 27.89 2.66
C ARG A 52 6.99 27.84 1.15
N ARG A 53 5.91 27.28 0.62
CA ARG A 53 5.65 27.18 -0.83
C ARG A 53 5.51 28.57 -1.47
N GLY A 54 5.15 29.59 -0.70
CA GLY A 54 4.86 30.95 -1.16
C GLY A 54 3.50 31.11 -1.85
N THR A 55 2.76 30.01 -2.03
CA THR A 55 1.44 29.94 -2.68
C THR A 55 0.63 28.83 -2.02
N LYS A 56 -0.70 28.79 -2.25
CA LYS A 56 -1.51 27.63 -1.90
C LYS A 56 -0.97 26.37 -2.60
N VAL A 57 -1.21 25.22 -1.99
CA VAL A 57 -1.06 23.95 -2.73
C VAL A 57 -2.06 23.94 -3.88
N ALA A 58 -1.67 23.37 -5.02
CA ALA A 58 -2.51 23.30 -6.21
C ALA A 58 -2.68 21.84 -6.60
N ILE A 59 -3.89 21.32 -6.45
CA ILE A 59 -4.23 19.94 -6.75
C ILE A 59 -5.18 19.94 -7.94
N ASN A 60 -4.70 19.47 -9.08
CA ASN A 60 -5.49 19.34 -10.31
C ASN A 60 -5.64 17.86 -10.64
N VAL A 61 -6.87 17.34 -10.58
CA VAL A 61 -7.15 15.94 -10.91
C VAL A 61 -8.05 15.88 -12.15
N PRO A 62 -7.71 15.09 -13.18
CA PRO A 62 -8.51 15.00 -14.39
C PRO A 62 -9.98 14.66 -14.06
N ILE A 63 -10.91 15.44 -14.61
CA ILE A 63 -12.34 15.18 -14.44
C ILE A 63 -12.74 13.94 -15.26
N PHE A 64 -13.64 13.13 -14.70
CA PHE A 64 -14.28 12.07 -15.48
C PHE A 64 -15.06 12.71 -16.63
N ARG A 65 -14.90 12.19 -17.86
CA ARG A 65 -15.63 12.67 -19.04
C ARG A 65 -16.79 11.74 -19.34
N ASP A 66 -17.99 12.17 -18.97
CA ASP A 66 -19.26 11.52 -19.32
C ASP A 66 -19.95 12.32 -20.44
N SER A 67 -21.10 11.85 -20.93
CA SER A 67 -21.71 12.37 -22.16
C SER A 67 -22.10 13.85 -22.14
N CYS A 68 -22.39 14.40 -20.95
CA CYS A 68 -22.79 15.78 -20.74
C CYS A 68 -21.75 16.58 -19.93
N THR A 69 -20.55 16.03 -19.68
CA THR A 69 -19.47 16.80 -19.06
C THR A 69 -19.04 17.92 -20.00
N PRO A 70 -18.95 19.18 -19.55
CA PRO A 70 -18.47 20.27 -20.39
C PRO A 70 -17.09 19.97 -21.00
N ASP A 71 -16.87 20.34 -22.26
CA ASP A 71 -15.58 20.21 -22.95
C ASP A 71 -15.21 21.53 -23.66
N PRO A 72 -14.22 22.28 -23.15
CA PRO A 72 -13.45 21.98 -21.94
C PRO A 72 -14.30 22.15 -20.66
N PHE A 73 -14.02 21.34 -19.65
CA PHE A 73 -14.47 21.62 -18.29
C PHE A 73 -13.61 22.76 -17.72
N ILE A 74 -14.26 23.84 -17.30
CA ILE A 74 -13.61 25.03 -16.75
C ILE A 74 -14.23 25.29 -15.39
N GLU A 75 -13.38 25.48 -14.38
CA GLU A 75 -13.79 25.87 -13.05
C GLU A 75 -14.38 27.29 -13.06
N ASP A 76 -15.51 27.47 -12.39
CA ASP A 76 -16.10 28.79 -12.14
C ASP A 76 -16.01 29.13 -10.66
N PHE A 77 -15.17 30.12 -10.34
CA PHE A 77 -14.98 30.63 -8.99
C PHE A 77 -15.75 31.93 -8.71
N SER A 78 -16.46 32.49 -9.70
CA SER A 78 -17.12 33.80 -9.59
C SER A 78 -18.19 33.85 -8.49
N ASN A 79 -18.81 32.70 -8.20
CA ASN A 79 -19.84 32.55 -7.16
C ASN A 79 -19.27 32.20 -5.77
N LEU A 80 -17.94 32.16 -5.62
CA LEU A 80 -17.28 31.83 -4.36
C LEU A 80 -16.75 33.09 -3.69
N HIS A 81 -17.19 33.32 -2.45
CA HIS A 81 -16.72 34.39 -1.58
C HIS A 81 -16.82 35.78 -2.22
N ASP A 82 -15.73 36.54 -2.28
CA ASP A 82 -15.66 37.89 -2.85
C ASP A 82 -15.57 37.92 -4.39
N GLY A 83 -15.68 36.76 -5.04
CA GLY A 83 -15.87 36.65 -6.49
C GLY A 83 -14.58 36.62 -7.32
N SER A 84 -13.39 36.61 -6.70
CA SER A 84 -12.15 36.30 -7.41
C SER A 84 -10.99 35.92 -6.47
N ASP A 85 -10.41 34.74 -6.68
CA ASP A 85 -9.15 34.31 -6.06
C ASP A 85 -8.11 34.12 -7.18
N PRO A 86 -7.20 35.11 -7.38
CA PRO A 86 -6.25 35.09 -8.48
C PRO A 86 -5.31 33.87 -8.46
N ASP A 87 -4.95 33.40 -7.26
CA ASP A 87 -4.10 32.22 -7.09
C ASP A 87 -4.80 30.97 -7.65
N ALA A 88 -6.06 30.75 -7.29
CA ALA A 88 -6.86 29.64 -7.80
C ALA A 88 -7.13 29.76 -9.30
N ALA A 89 -7.48 30.95 -9.79
CA ALA A 89 -7.73 31.19 -11.20
C ALA A 89 -6.49 30.91 -12.08
N SER A 90 -5.29 31.22 -11.57
CA SER A 90 -4.01 30.93 -12.24
C SER A 90 -3.60 29.46 -12.14
N ALA A 91 -3.91 28.80 -11.01
CA ALA A 91 -3.47 27.43 -10.73
C ALA A 91 -4.40 26.34 -11.28
N ALA A 92 -5.69 26.63 -11.49
CA ALA A 92 -6.67 25.67 -12.00
C ALA A 92 -6.42 25.35 -13.48
N LEU A 93 -6.41 24.06 -13.82
CA LEU A 93 -6.21 23.60 -15.20
C LEU A 93 -7.55 23.25 -15.88
N PRO A 94 -7.72 23.56 -17.18
CA PRO A 94 -8.84 23.04 -17.95
C PRO A 94 -8.92 21.51 -17.85
N ASN A 95 -10.14 20.96 -17.80
CA ASN A 95 -10.42 19.53 -17.69
C ASN A 95 -9.94 18.86 -16.39
N HIS A 96 -9.71 19.66 -15.34
CA HIS A 96 -9.35 19.16 -14.03
C HIS A 96 -10.28 19.73 -12.96
N VAL A 97 -10.59 18.90 -11.97
CA VAL A 97 -11.20 19.34 -10.71
C VAL A 97 -10.09 19.97 -9.86
N TYR A 98 -10.23 21.24 -9.54
CA TYR A 98 -9.28 22.00 -8.76
C TYR A 98 -9.57 21.93 -7.25
N MET A 99 -8.51 21.80 -6.45
CA MET A 99 -8.55 21.84 -4.98
C MET A 99 -7.27 22.53 -4.46
N ASP A 100 -7.38 23.23 -3.33
CA ASP A 100 -6.35 24.19 -2.87
C ASP A 100 -5.96 24.07 -1.39
N ALA A 101 -6.27 22.94 -0.75
CA ALA A 101 -6.01 22.74 0.67
C ALA A 101 -5.42 21.38 1.01
N MET A 102 -4.56 21.36 2.03
CA MET A 102 -4.00 20.14 2.62
C MET A 102 -5.09 19.13 3.02
N GLY A 103 -6.24 19.62 3.48
CA GLY A 103 -7.37 18.80 3.90
C GLY A 103 -7.97 17.91 2.80
N PHE A 104 -7.84 18.28 1.53
CA PHE A 104 -8.30 17.43 0.43
C PHE A 104 -7.50 16.14 0.29
N GLY A 105 -6.21 16.19 0.61
CA GLY A 105 -5.35 15.01 0.60
C GLY A 105 -5.25 14.36 1.97
N MET A 106 -4.73 15.06 2.97
CA MET A 106 -4.52 14.51 4.31
C MET A 106 -5.82 14.25 5.09
N GLY A 107 -6.97 14.76 4.62
CA GLY A 107 -8.30 14.34 5.09
C GLY A 107 -8.79 13.01 4.52
N CYS A 108 -8.06 12.40 3.58
CA CYS A 108 -8.32 11.06 3.10
C CYS A 108 -7.85 9.99 4.10
N SER A 109 -8.44 8.81 4.04
CA SER A 109 -8.02 7.65 4.84
C SER A 109 -7.26 6.61 4.02
N CYS A 110 -6.50 5.77 4.71
CA CYS A 110 -5.71 4.72 4.11
C CYS A 110 -5.63 3.49 5.00
N LEU A 111 -5.18 2.37 4.43
CA LEU A 111 -4.78 1.19 5.16
C LEU A 111 -3.24 1.11 5.12
N GLN A 112 -2.60 1.13 6.30
CA GLN A 112 -1.15 1.04 6.43
C GLN A 112 -0.77 -0.14 7.31
N LEU A 113 0.30 -0.84 6.94
CA LEU A 113 0.80 -1.98 7.71
C LEU A 113 2.26 -1.74 8.06
N THR A 114 2.60 -1.91 9.34
CA THR A 114 3.98 -1.89 9.82
C THR A 114 4.42 -3.29 10.24
N PHE A 115 5.53 -3.75 9.68
CA PHE A 115 6.17 -5.02 10.03
C PHE A 115 7.43 -4.76 10.84
N GLN A 116 7.60 -5.47 11.96
CA GLN A 116 8.91 -5.56 12.62
C GLN A 116 9.69 -6.73 12.01
N SER A 117 10.93 -6.44 11.59
CA SER A 117 11.85 -7.44 11.03
C SER A 117 12.78 -7.97 12.11
N CYS A 118 13.42 -9.12 11.88
CA CYS A 118 14.35 -9.69 12.87
C CYS A 118 15.67 -8.90 13.01
N CYS A 119 16.11 -8.22 11.94
CA CYS A 119 17.31 -7.40 11.90
C CYS A 119 17.19 -6.30 10.83
N ILE A 120 18.22 -5.44 10.73
CA ILE A 120 18.25 -4.36 9.74
C ILE A 120 18.33 -4.89 8.30
N GLU A 121 19.03 -6.01 8.08
CA GLU A 121 19.18 -6.62 6.75
C GLU A 121 17.84 -7.13 6.22
N GLU A 122 17.07 -7.85 7.05
CA GLU A 122 15.72 -8.30 6.69
C GLU A 122 14.80 -7.10 6.43
N ALA A 123 14.89 -6.05 7.25
CA ALA A 123 14.10 -4.83 7.07
C ALA A 123 14.42 -4.15 5.74
N ARG A 124 15.69 -4.04 5.34
CA ARG A 124 16.10 -3.47 4.05
C ARG A 124 15.59 -4.31 2.87
N ILE A 125 15.68 -5.64 2.97
CA ILE A 125 15.12 -6.54 1.96
C ILE A 125 13.62 -6.34 1.84
N LEU A 126 12.87 -6.37 2.94
CA LEU A 126 11.42 -6.18 2.89
C LEU A 126 11.02 -4.78 2.38
N TYR A 127 11.75 -3.73 2.76
CA TYR A 127 11.52 -2.37 2.24
C TYR A 127 11.59 -2.36 0.72
N ASP A 128 12.65 -2.92 0.14
CA ASP A 128 12.88 -2.91 -1.30
C ASP A 128 11.88 -3.80 -2.05
N GLN A 129 11.69 -5.03 -1.58
CA GLN A 129 10.81 -6.00 -2.24
C GLN A 129 9.36 -5.49 -2.24
N LEU A 130 8.88 -4.94 -1.12
CA LEU A 130 7.51 -4.44 -1.01
C LEU A 130 7.29 -3.11 -1.75
N ALA A 131 8.34 -2.32 -2.01
CA ALA A 131 8.20 -1.11 -2.82
C ALA A 131 7.70 -1.42 -4.25
N THR A 132 8.06 -2.58 -4.80
CA THR A 132 7.56 -3.03 -6.13
C THR A 132 6.08 -3.45 -6.09
N ILE A 133 5.57 -3.81 -4.92
CA ILE A 133 4.18 -4.22 -4.67
C ILE A 133 3.27 -3.02 -4.42
N CYS A 134 3.83 -1.88 -3.97
CA CYS A 134 3.11 -0.62 -3.72
C CYS A 134 2.11 -0.23 -4.83
N PRO A 135 2.50 -0.07 -6.10
CA PRO A 135 1.57 0.31 -7.16
C PRO A 135 0.52 -0.76 -7.46
N ILE A 136 0.86 -2.04 -7.33
CA ILE A 136 -0.05 -3.15 -7.61
C ILE A 136 -1.20 -3.17 -6.60
N LEU A 137 -0.87 -3.09 -5.30
CA LEU A 137 -1.90 -3.06 -4.26
C LEU A 137 -2.64 -1.73 -4.20
N MET A 138 -2.02 -0.62 -4.61
CA MET A 138 -2.73 0.65 -4.78
C MET A 138 -3.84 0.51 -5.83
N ALA A 139 -3.53 0.00 -7.02
CA ALA A 139 -4.52 -0.23 -8.07
C ALA A 139 -5.61 -1.23 -7.65
N LEU A 140 -5.21 -2.35 -7.02
CA LEU A 140 -6.15 -3.39 -6.56
C LEU A 140 -7.09 -2.94 -5.44
N SER A 141 -6.65 -1.98 -4.62
CA SER A 141 -7.43 -1.43 -3.49
C SER A 141 -8.20 -0.15 -3.82
N ALA A 142 -8.06 0.40 -5.03
CA ALA A 142 -8.72 1.61 -5.53
C ALA A 142 -10.10 1.92 -4.90
N ALA A 143 -10.24 3.08 -4.23
CA ALA A 143 -11.45 3.46 -3.51
C ALA A 143 -11.79 4.96 -3.52
N SER A 144 -11.16 5.76 -4.40
CA SER A 144 -11.32 7.23 -4.43
C SER A 144 -11.68 7.76 -5.82
N PRO A 145 -12.91 7.50 -6.34
CA PRO A 145 -13.29 7.84 -7.71
C PRO A 145 -13.88 9.25 -7.87
N ALA A 146 -14.12 9.99 -6.79
CA ALA A 146 -14.85 11.24 -6.80
C ALA A 146 -14.42 12.15 -5.65
N ILE A 147 -14.31 13.46 -5.85
CA ILE A 147 -14.03 14.45 -4.80
C ILE A 147 -14.67 15.78 -5.15
N ARG A 148 -14.94 16.63 -4.15
CA ARG A 148 -15.48 17.99 -4.35
C ARG A 148 -16.74 18.03 -5.23
N GLY A 149 -17.55 16.97 -5.16
CA GLY A 149 -18.78 16.85 -5.92
C GLY A 149 -18.58 16.49 -7.39
N TYR A 150 -17.43 15.92 -7.77
CA TYR A 150 -17.17 15.50 -9.15
C TYR A 150 -16.59 14.09 -9.22
N LEU A 151 -17.02 13.32 -10.22
CA LEU A 151 -16.32 12.10 -10.63
C LEU A 151 -14.96 12.46 -11.26
N LEU A 152 -13.94 11.69 -10.92
CA LEU A 152 -12.56 11.86 -11.38
C LEU A 152 -12.18 10.78 -12.40
N ASP A 153 -11.25 11.07 -13.31
CA ASP A 153 -10.65 10.07 -14.22
C ASP A 153 -9.46 9.33 -13.58
N THR A 154 -9.45 9.27 -12.26
CA THR A 154 -8.52 8.53 -11.40
C THR A 154 -9.32 7.77 -10.34
N ASP A 155 -8.73 6.70 -9.80
CA ASP A 155 -9.40 5.82 -8.82
C ASP A 155 -8.71 5.77 -7.44
N CYS A 156 -7.55 6.40 -7.29
CA CYS A 156 -6.74 6.37 -6.06
C CYS A 156 -6.43 7.78 -5.54
N ARG A 157 -6.31 7.93 -4.22
CA ARG A 157 -6.03 9.23 -3.57
C ARG A 157 -4.59 9.72 -3.71
N TRP A 158 -3.65 8.87 -4.14
CA TRP A 158 -2.20 9.12 -4.02
C TRP A 158 -1.74 10.47 -4.59
N GLY A 159 -2.18 10.79 -5.82
CA GLY A 159 -1.86 12.08 -6.46
C GLY A 159 -2.46 13.28 -5.72
N ILE A 160 -3.65 13.14 -5.15
CA ILE A 160 -4.32 14.16 -4.35
C ILE A 160 -3.50 14.45 -3.09
N ILE A 161 -3.10 13.40 -2.35
CA ILE A 161 -2.31 13.57 -1.12
C ILE A 161 -0.93 14.15 -1.44
N SER A 162 -0.25 13.62 -2.45
CA SER A 162 1.06 14.09 -2.89
C SER A 162 1.08 15.60 -3.14
N ALA A 163 0.09 16.11 -3.87
CA ALA A 163 -0.05 17.53 -4.17
C ALA A 163 -0.51 18.36 -2.95
N SER A 164 -1.30 17.78 -2.04
CA SER A 164 -1.85 18.49 -0.87
C SER A 164 -0.83 18.92 0.19
N VAL A 165 0.36 18.31 0.17
CA VAL A 165 1.47 18.63 1.08
C VAL A 165 2.78 18.88 0.34
N ASP A 166 2.69 19.20 -0.95
CA ASP A 166 3.85 19.61 -1.72
C ASP A 166 4.24 21.02 -1.30
N ASP A 167 5.31 21.15 -0.52
CA ASP A 167 5.81 22.40 0.01
C ASP A 167 6.89 23.05 -0.88
N ARG A 168 7.20 22.44 -2.02
CA ARG A 168 8.28 22.90 -2.91
C ARG A 168 8.02 24.29 -3.46
N THR A 169 9.01 25.16 -3.34
CA THR A 169 9.01 26.48 -4.00
C THR A 169 9.03 26.36 -5.52
N GLU A 170 8.96 27.49 -6.24
CA GLU A 170 9.16 27.49 -7.70
C GLU A 170 10.59 27.08 -8.10
N GLU A 171 11.60 27.46 -7.31
CA GLU A 171 13.00 27.07 -7.54
C GLU A 171 13.18 25.56 -7.34
N GLU A 172 12.64 25.00 -6.26
CA GLU A 172 12.72 23.56 -5.97
C GLU A 172 11.94 22.72 -6.99
N ARG A 173 10.91 23.29 -7.64
CA ARG A 173 10.20 22.66 -8.76
C ARG A 173 10.92 22.82 -10.11
N GLY A 174 12.01 23.57 -10.17
CA GLY A 174 12.76 23.86 -11.40
C GLY A 174 12.04 24.84 -12.33
N LEU A 175 11.05 25.59 -11.84
CA LEU A 175 10.33 26.62 -12.60
C LEU A 175 11.11 27.94 -12.65
N LYS A 176 11.98 28.16 -11.67
CA LYS A 176 12.93 29.27 -11.59
C LYS A 176 14.35 28.73 -11.31
N PRO A 177 15.41 29.46 -11.69
CA PRO A 177 16.77 29.14 -11.28
C PRO A 177 16.91 29.13 -9.75
N LEU A 178 17.86 28.35 -9.22
CA LEU A 178 18.17 28.36 -7.80
C LEU A 178 18.87 29.68 -7.42
N GLU A 179 18.27 30.43 -6.50
CA GLU A 179 18.84 31.64 -5.90
C GLU A 179 18.79 31.57 -4.37
N GLN A 180 17.67 31.13 -3.81
CA GLN A 180 17.45 30.99 -2.36
C GLN A 180 17.45 29.53 -1.90
N ASN A 181 16.97 28.62 -2.73
CA ASN A 181 16.91 27.19 -2.40
C ASN A 181 18.20 26.46 -2.83
N ARG A 182 18.54 25.38 -2.11
CA ARG A 182 19.75 24.59 -2.34
C ARG A 182 19.61 23.53 -3.43
N PHE A 183 18.39 23.07 -3.70
CA PHE A 183 18.15 21.87 -4.49
C PHE A 183 16.98 22.05 -5.46
N VAL A 184 17.10 21.49 -6.67
CA VAL A 184 15.93 21.16 -7.51
C VAL A 184 15.44 19.78 -7.09
N ILE A 185 14.20 19.67 -6.63
CA ILE A 185 13.65 18.48 -5.99
C ILE A 185 12.54 17.88 -6.86
N PRO A 186 12.72 16.66 -7.42
CA PRO A 186 11.82 16.14 -8.45
C PRO A 186 10.44 15.75 -7.92
N LYS A 187 10.36 15.32 -6.65
CA LYS A 187 9.14 14.77 -6.05
C LYS A 187 8.66 15.62 -4.87
N SER A 188 7.36 15.57 -4.58
CA SER A 188 6.82 16.10 -3.31
C SER A 188 7.44 15.34 -2.13
N ARG A 189 7.42 15.91 -0.93
CA ARG A 189 7.78 15.18 0.30
C ARG A 189 6.82 14.02 0.60
N TYR A 190 5.65 14.01 -0.03
CA TYR A 190 4.76 12.86 -0.12
C TYR A 190 4.83 12.26 -1.53
N ASP A 191 5.53 11.14 -1.70
CA ASP A 191 5.64 10.45 -3.00
C ASP A 191 6.17 9.01 -2.85
N SER A 192 6.31 8.28 -3.95
CA SER A 192 7.05 7.02 -4.07
C SER A 192 8.45 7.11 -3.45
N ILE A 193 9.04 5.96 -3.08
CA ILE A 193 10.42 5.93 -2.56
C ILE A 193 11.41 6.43 -3.62
N SER A 194 12.58 6.90 -3.20
CA SER A 194 13.61 7.44 -4.12
C SER A 194 14.84 6.54 -4.25
N SER A 195 15.00 5.57 -3.36
CA SER A 195 16.14 4.64 -3.36
C SER A 195 15.78 3.33 -2.67
N TYR A 196 16.36 2.25 -3.17
CA TYR A 196 16.45 0.96 -2.51
C TYR A 196 17.59 0.97 -1.50
N LEU A 197 17.41 0.20 -0.44
CA LEU A 197 18.30 0.16 0.70
C LEU A 197 19.14 -1.11 0.73
N SER A 198 18.65 -2.26 0.28
CA SER A 198 19.41 -3.52 0.35
C SER A 198 20.52 -3.57 -0.69
N LEU A 199 21.54 -4.40 -0.44
CA LEU A 199 22.66 -4.61 -1.38
C LEU A 199 22.17 -5.05 -2.78
N MET A 200 21.15 -5.93 -2.83
CA MET A 200 20.56 -6.38 -4.10
C MET A 200 19.78 -5.28 -4.83
N GLY A 201 19.25 -4.29 -4.09
CA GLY A 201 18.51 -3.16 -4.64
C GLY A 201 19.40 -2.07 -5.24
N GLN A 202 20.67 -2.00 -4.86
CA GLN A 202 21.57 -0.92 -5.32
C GLN A 202 21.70 -0.86 -6.84
N ALA A 203 21.74 -2.01 -7.53
CA ALA A 203 21.80 -2.05 -8.99
C ALA A 203 20.53 -1.49 -9.67
N TYR A 204 19.43 -1.38 -8.93
CA TYR A 204 18.13 -0.89 -9.41
C TYR A 204 17.87 0.59 -9.09
N ASN A 205 18.82 1.26 -8.41
CA ASN A 205 18.76 2.70 -8.16
C ASN A 205 19.21 3.47 -9.42
N ASP A 206 18.31 3.58 -10.39
CA ASP A 206 18.58 4.10 -11.74
C ASP A 206 18.18 5.58 -11.92
N ILE A 207 17.65 6.22 -10.88
CA ILE A 207 17.31 7.64 -10.88
C ILE A 207 18.36 8.48 -10.14
N PRO A 208 18.65 9.72 -10.58
CA PRO A 208 19.48 10.64 -9.80
C PRO A 208 18.84 10.93 -8.43
N LEU A 209 19.57 10.61 -7.36
CA LEU A 209 19.13 10.90 -6.00
C LEU A 209 19.70 12.25 -5.56
N VAL A 210 18.81 13.19 -5.24
CA VAL A 210 19.18 14.48 -4.63
C VAL A 210 19.35 14.26 -3.14
N TYR A 211 20.50 14.55 -2.56
CA TYR A 211 20.76 14.42 -1.13
C TYR A 211 21.70 15.51 -0.65
N ASP A 212 21.71 15.75 0.66
CA ASP A 212 22.63 16.69 1.29
C ASP A 212 24.00 16.04 1.51
N GLU A 213 25.05 16.56 0.88
CA GLU A 213 26.41 16.00 0.94
C GLU A 213 26.98 16.04 2.37
N GLU A 214 26.70 17.09 3.15
CA GLU A 214 27.22 17.24 4.51
C GLU A 214 26.65 16.15 5.45
N PHE A 215 25.33 15.92 5.37
CA PHE A 215 24.70 14.84 6.14
C PHE A 215 25.14 13.46 5.66
N TYR A 216 25.33 13.27 4.35
CA TYR A 216 25.87 12.01 3.81
C TYR A 216 27.27 11.72 4.33
N GLU A 217 28.19 12.70 4.26
CA GLU A 217 29.58 12.55 4.72
C GLU A 217 29.65 12.27 6.23
N THR A 218 28.82 12.95 7.01
CA THR A 218 28.70 12.73 8.46
C THR A 218 28.29 11.28 8.77
N LEU A 219 27.25 10.78 8.10
CA LEU A 219 26.77 9.40 8.30
C LEU A 219 27.81 8.37 7.88
N MET A 220 28.50 8.59 6.77
CA MET A 220 29.58 7.72 6.30
C MET A 220 30.77 7.69 7.28
N ALA A 221 31.14 8.83 7.86
CA ALA A 221 32.21 8.93 8.86
C ALA A 221 31.88 8.15 10.14
N GLU A 222 30.61 8.12 10.54
CA GLU A 222 30.10 7.35 11.68
C GLU A 222 29.82 5.87 11.34
N GLY A 223 30.15 5.42 10.13
CA GLY A 223 30.09 4.01 9.73
C GLY A 223 28.73 3.53 9.21
N VAL A 224 27.81 4.43 8.88
CA VAL A 224 26.59 4.10 8.12
C VAL A 224 26.98 3.82 6.67
N ASP A 225 26.48 2.72 6.08
CA ASP A 225 26.82 2.36 4.72
C ASP A 225 26.19 3.30 3.66
N ASP A 226 26.79 3.33 2.46
CA ASP A 226 26.44 4.25 1.36
C ASP A 226 24.94 4.35 1.07
N ALA A 227 24.24 3.22 0.95
CA ALA A 227 22.83 3.22 0.56
C ALA A 227 21.94 3.80 1.65
N LEU A 228 22.22 3.47 2.92
CA LEU A 228 21.47 4.01 4.05
C LEU A 228 21.82 5.48 4.33
N ALA A 229 23.10 5.85 4.21
CA ALA A 229 23.56 7.23 4.36
C ALA A 229 22.90 8.15 3.33
N LYS A 230 22.89 7.75 2.05
CA LYS A 230 22.19 8.47 0.97
C LYS A 230 20.69 8.56 1.20
N HIS A 231 20.06 7.48 1.66
CA HIS A 231 18.63 7.49 1.98
C HIS A 231 18.30 8.53 3.05
N VAL A 232 19.03 8.53 4.17
CA VAL A 232 18.79 9.51 5.24
C VAL A 232 19.11 10.93 4.77
N ALA A 233 20.26 11.14 4.11
CA ALA A 233 20.62 12.45 3.57
C ALA A 233 19.61 12.98 2.54
N HIS A 234 18.94 12.10 1.77
CA HIS A 234 17.84 12.48 0.89
C HIS A 234 16.62 12.99 1.66
N LEU A 235 16.26 12.38 2.81
CA LEU A 235 15.14 12.86 3.63
C LEU A 235 15.41 14.27 4.18
N PHE A 236 16.68 14.57 4.46
CA PHE A 236 17.16 15.81 5.06
C PHE A 236 17.37 16.96 4.06
N ILE A 237 17.06 16.77 2.77
CA ILE A 237 16.90 17.90 1.84
C ILE A 237 15.64 18.72 2.13
N ARG A 238 14.77 18.24 3.03
CA ARG A 238 13.52 18.88 3.43
C ARG A 238 13.71 19.67 4.71
N GLU A 239 13.01 20.79 4.78
CA GLU A 239 12.93 21.58 6.00
C GLU A 239 11.86 21.02 6.96
N PRO A 240 12.03 21.21 8.28
CA PRO A 240 10.98 20.95 9.27
C PRO A 240 9.77 21.86 9.02
N VAL A 241 8.57 21.27 8.99
CA VAL A 241 7.32 22.01 8.73
C VAL A 241 6.37 22.06 9.93
N SER A 242 6.79 21.50 11.06
CA SER A 242 6.10 21.64 12.34
C SER A 242 7.09 21.35 13.47
N LEU A 243 7.40 22.35 14.28
CA LEU A 243 8.26 22.21 15.46
C LEU A 243 7.66 23.03 16.60
N PHE A 244 7.64 22.46 17.81
CA PHE A 244 7.21 23.17 19.01
C PHE A 244 8.41 23.89 19.66
N GLU A 245 8.17 25.04 20.27
CA GLU A 245 9.24 25.86 20.88
C GLU A 245 9.98 25.08 21.98
N GLU A 246 9.26 24.27 22.75
CA GLU A 246 9.80 23.40 23.78
C GLU A 246 10.71 22.28 23.24
N GLN A 247 10.65 22.03 21.92
CA GLN A 247 11.49 21.05 21.22
C GLN A 247 12.71 21.68 20.56
N LEU A 248 12.96 22.99 20.72
CA LEU A 248 14.19 23.62 20.21
C LEU A 248 15.44 23.17 20.99
N VAL A 249 15.26 22.83 22.27
CA VAL A 249 16.35 22.34 23.11
C VAL A 249 16.56 20.85 22.83
N GLU A 250 17.79 20.51 22.40
CA GLU A 250 18.19 19.12 22.21
C GLU A 250 18.17 18.38 23.55
N LYS A 251 17.58 17.18 23.54
CA LYS A 251 17.57 16.27 24.68
C LYS A 251 18.46 15.09 24.35
N GLU A 252 19.37 14.77 25.27
CA GLU A 252 20.22 13.59 25.15
C GLU A 252 19.35 12.33 24.97
N ASN A 253 19.76 11.44 24.06
CA ASN A 253 19.04 10.21 23.69
C ASN A 253 17.60 10.43 23.13
N SER A 254 17.29 11.60 22.60
CA SER A 254 16.02 11.86 21.92
C SER A 254 16.12 11.66 20.40
N VAL A 255 15.07 11.11 19.80
CA VAL A 255 14.90 11.01 18.34
C VAL A 255 13.91 12.04 17.80
N GLU A 256 13.44 12.99 18.62
CA GLU A 256 12.38 13.93 18.23
C GLU A 256 12.75 14.80 17.01
N HIS A 257 14.00 15.27 16.91
CA HIS A 257 14.46 16.06 15.76
C HIS A 257 14.57 15.23 14.48
N PHE A 258 15.09 14.01 14.59
CA PHE A 258 15.10 13.05 13.49
C PHE A 258 13.67 12.73 13.03
N GLU A 259 12.76 12.46 13.96
CA GLU A 259 11.35 12.17 13.68
C GLU A 259 10.61 13.38 13.09
N ASN A 260 11.06 14.61 13.32
CA ASN A 260 10.47 15.78 12.66
C ASN A 260 10.61 15.68 11.13
N ILE A 261 11.81 15.32 10.64
CA ILE A 261 12.08 15.12 9.22
C ILE A 261 11.52 13.78 8.73
N GLN A 262 11.78 12.68 9.44
CA GLN A 262 11.35 11.34 9.04
C GLN A 262 9.82 11.23 8.98
N SER A 263 9.11 11.74 9.98
CA SER A 263 7.64 11.63 10.04
C SER A 263 6.93 12.49 8.98
N THR A 264 7.62 13.49 8.42
CA THR A 264 7.11 14.41 7.38
C THR A 264 7.67 14.15 5.98
N ASN A 265 8.48 13.11 5.80
CA ASN A 265 8.69 12.47 4.52
C ASN A 265 7.72 11.28 4.43
N TRP A 266 6.65 11.44 3.64
CA TRP A 266 5.55 10.48 3.57
C TRP A 266 5.66 9.65 2.30
N GLN A 267 6.46 8.59 2.36
CA GLN A 267 6.72 7.78 1.19
C GLN A 267 5.76 6.58 1.04
N SER A 268 5.82 5.89 -0.11
CA SER A 268 5.10 4.62 -0.36
C SER A 268 5.55 3.50 0.59
N MET A 269 6.85 3.43 0.88
CA MET A 269 7.40 2.64 1.99
C MET A 269 8.09 3.58 2.98
N ARG A 270 8.06 3.25 4.26
CA ARG A 270 8.87 3.95 5.27
C ARG A 270 9.75 2.97 6.02
N PHE A 271 11.04 3.27 6.07
CA PHE A 271 12.03 2.53 6.86
C PHE A 271 12.14 3.18 8.23
N LYS A 272 11.80 2.45 9.29
CA LYS A 272 11.63 3.00 10.64
C LYS A 272 12.73 2.46 11.56
N PRO A 273 13.70 3.30 11.98
CA PRO A 273 14.68 2.94 12.99
C PRO A 273 14.01 2.52 14.31
N PRO A 274 14.69 1.71 15.13
CA PRO A 274 14.24 1.42 16.49
C PRO A 274 14.27 2.71 17.33
N PRO A 275 13.25 2.96 18.17
CA PRO A 275 13.36 4.01 19.18
C PRO A 275 14.40 3.60 20.25
N PRO A 276 15.18 4.56 20.78
CA PRO A 276 16.14 4.30 21.83
C PRO A 276 15.45 3.73 23.07
N ASP A 277 16.15 2.87 23.81
CA ASP A 277 15.71 2.30 25.09
C ASP A 277 14.37 1.52 25.03
N THR A 278 14.06 0.88 23.90
CA THR A 278 12.89 0.01 23.74
C THR A 278 13.24 -1.36 23.18
N SER A 279 12.32 -2.33 23.27
CA SER A 279 12.43 -3.64 22.61
C SER A 279 11.96 -3.64 21.14
N ILE A 280 11.57 -2.48 20.61
CA ILE A 280 11.06 -2.34 19.25
C ILE A 280 12.24 -2.38 18.27
N GLY A 281 12.19 -3.29 17.30
CA GLY A 281 13.23 -3.46 16.29
C GLY A 281 13.08 -2.56 15.07
N TRP A 282 13.89 -2.84 14.05
CA TRP A 282 13.76 -2.23 12.72
C TRP A 282 12.43 -2.60 12.08
N ARG A 283 11.73 -1.58 11.58
CA ARG A 283 10.39 -1.75 11.00
C ARG A 283 10.33 -1.20 9.59
N VAL A 284 9.44 -1.78 8.80
CA VAL A 284 9.05 -1.25 7.50
C VAL A 284 7.55 -1.03 7.49
N GLU A 285 7.12 0.08 6.90
CA GLU A 285 5.71 0.45 6.83
C GLU A 285 5.28 0.58 5.37
N PHE A 286 4.26 -0.19 4.98
CA PHE A 286 3.62 -0.17 3.68
C PHE A 286 2.38 0.73 3.71
N ARG A 287 2.34 1.72 2.82
CA ARG A 287 1.46 2.91 2.94
C ARG A 287 0.47 3.22 1.79
N PRO A 288 0.57 2.65 0.57
CA PRO A 288 -0.28 3.09 -0.55
C PRO A 288 -1.74 2.64 -0.51
N MET A 289 -2.07 1.53 0.16
CA MET A 289 -3.41 0.95 0.07
C MET A 289 -4.52 1.92 0.50
N GLU A 290 -5.60 1.91 -0.27
CA GLU A 290 -6.81 2.63 0.08
C GLU A 290 -7.55 1.90 1.20
N LEU A 291 -8.26 2.63 2.04
CA LEU A 291 -9.14 2.02 3.04
C LEU A 291 -10.40 1.45 2.38
N GLN A 292 -10.78 0.23 2.72
CA GLN A 292 -11.95 -0.46 2.17
C GLN A 292 -13.21 -0.25 3.03
N LEU A 293 -14.40 -0.54 2.48
CA LEU A 293 -15.69 -0.30 3.16
C LEU A 293 -15.91 -1.23 4.37
N THR A 294 -15.51 -2.49 4.25
CA THR A 294 -15.77 -3.51 5.28
C THR A 294 -14.48 -3.97 5.97
N ASP A 295 -14.62 -4.40 7.23
CA ASP A 295 -13.53 -5.03 7.97
C ASP A 295 -13.04 -6.31 7.28
N PHE A 296 -13.93 -7.05 6.61
CA PHE A 296 -13.56 -8.23 5.83
C PHE A 296 -12.57 -7.89 4.70
N GLU A 297 -12.85 -6.84 3.92
CA GLU A 297 -11.94 -6.42 2.85
C GLU A 297 -10.61 -5.93 3.40
N ASN A 298 -10.64 -5.10 4.46
CA ASN A 298 -9.42 -4.58 5.09
C ASN A 298 -8.57 -5.73 5.66
N ALA A 299 -9.19 -6.69 6.35
CA ALA A 299 -8.52 -7.90 6.85
C ALA A 299 -7.94 -8.75 5.72
N ALA A 300 -8.60 -8.80 4.55
CA ALA A 300 -8.08 -9.54 3.42
C ALA A 300 -6.80 -8.93 2.83
N PHE A 301 -6.75 -7.61 2.66
CA PHE A 301 -5.53 -6.91 2.25
C PHE A 301 -4.41 -7.03 3.29
N VAL A 302 -4.74 -6.90 4.58
CA VAL A 302 -3.80 -7.07 5.69
C VAL A 302 -3.19 -8.47 5.68
N SER A 303 -4.05 -9.49 5.62
CA SER A 303 -3.64 -10.90 5.65
C SER A 303 -2.78 -11.25 4.43
N PHE A 304 -3.18 -10.79 3.24
CA PHE A 304 -2.40 -11.01 2.02
C PHE A 304 -1.00 -10.40 2.13
N LEU A 305 -0.88 -9.12 2.50
CA LEU A 305 0.42 -8.45 2.56
C LEU A 305 1.33 -9.03 3.65
N LEU A 306 0.75 -9.40 4.80
CA LEU A 306 1.47 -10.11 5.86
C LEU A 306 2.04 -11.44 5.35
N LEU A 307 1.18 -12.28 4.76
CA LEU A 307 1.60 -13.59 4.25
C LEU A 307 2.57 -13.45 3.07
N LEU A 308 2.39 -12.44 2.21
CA LEU A 308 3.33 -12.13 1.14
C LEU A 308 4.70 -11.77 1.69
N SER A 309 4.80 -10.95 2.74
CA SER A 309 6.09 -10.62 3.37
C SER A 309 6.83 -11.88 3.83
N ARG A 310 6.10 -12.84 4.42
CA ARG A 310 6.67 -14.11 4.87
C ARG A 310 7.05 -15.02 3.70
N THR A 311 6.23 -15.01 2.65
CA THR A 311 6.48 -15.76 1.41
C THR A 311 7.73 -15.24 0.71
N ILE A 312 7.92 -13.92 0.62
CA ILE A 312 9.13 -13.28 0.07
C ILE A 312 10.37 -13.78 0.80
N LEU A 313 10.38 -13.75 2.14
CA LEU A 313 11.52 -14.18 2.93
C LEU A 313 11.75 -15.70 2.84
N ARG A 314 10.68 -16.50 2.95
CA ARG A 314 10.78 -17.96 2.98
C ARG A 314 11.22 -18.54 1.64
N LEU A 315 10.72 -18.00 0.54
CA LEU A 315 11.04 -18.45 -0.82
C LEU A 315 12.16 -17.64 -1.48
N LYS A 316 12.73 -16.67 -0.75
CA LYS A 316 13.76 -15.73 -1.23
C LYS A 316 13.37 -15.10 -2.57
N LEU A 317 12.14 -14.57 -2.64
CA LEU A 317 11.64 -13.94 -3.86
C LEU A 317 12.42 -12.66 -4.14
N ASN A 318 12.78 -12.45 -5.40
CA ASN A 318 13.36 -11.23 -5.92
C ASN A 318 12.38 -10.58 -6.91
N LEU A 319 11.71 -9.53 -6.47
CA LEU A 319 10.71 -8.77 -7.20
C LEU A 319 11.27 -7.44 -7.74
N LEU A 320 12.55 -7.15 -7.48
CA LEU A 320 13.16 -5.86 -7.79
C LEU A 320 13.14 -5.56 -9.29
N ILE A 321 12.83 -4.31 -9.59
CA ILE A 321 12.86 -3.67 -10.90
C ILE A 321 13.46 -2.28 -10.72
N PRO A 322 13.92 -1.60 -11.78
CA PRO A 322 14.47 -0.25 -11.64
C PRO A 322 13.47 0.72 -10.99
N ILE A 323 13.94 1.65 -10.16
CA ILE A 323 13.09 2.61 -9.44
C ILE A 323 12.29 3.47 -10.41
N SER A 324 12.87 3.86 -11.55
CA SER A 324 12.13 4.58 -12.59
C SER A 324 10.85 3.84 -13.01
N LYS A 325 10.88 2.50 -13.04
CA LYS A 325 9.74 1.63 -13.37
C LYS A 325 8.75 1.50 -12.23
N VAL A 326 9.21 1.55 -10.98
CA VAL A 326 8.30 1.70 -9.81
C VAL A 326 7.56 3.03 -9.88
N ASP A 327 8.24 4.13 -10.21
CA ASP A 327 7.64 5.45 -10.35
C ASP A 327 6.62 5.50 -11.52
N GLU A 328 6.95 4.88 -12.67
CA GLU A 328 5.99 4.71 -13.78
C GLU A 328 4.78 3.87 -13.38
N ASN A 329 4.98 2.81 -12.61
CA ASN A 329 3.90 1.98 -12.09
C ASN A 329 2.99 2.75 -11.12
N MET A 330 3.55 3.61 -10.25
CA MET A 330 2.75 4.47 -9.37
C MET A 330 1.85 5.43 -10.16
N LYS A 331 2.37 6.01 -11.25
CA LYS A 331 1.57 6.83 -12.19
C LYS A 331 0.50 6.02 -12.93
N THR A 332 0.75 4.75 -13.21
CA THR A 332 -0.24 3.87 -13.85
C THR A 332 -1.34 3.47 -12.87
N ALA A 333 -1.00 3.14 -11.62
CA ALA A 333 -1.93 2.69 -10.60
C ALA A 333 -3.01 3.71 -10.23
N VAL A 334 -2.74 5.02 -10.35
CA VAL A 334 -3.74 6.05 -10.05
C VAL A 334 -4.81 6.19 -11.12
N LYS A 335 -4.55 5.75 -12.36
CA LYS A 335 -5.48 5.91 -13.49
C LYS A 335 -6.79 5.17 -13.24
N ARG A 336 -7.89 5.70 -13.79
CA ARG A 336 -9.18 5.02 -13.73
C ARG A 336 -9.08 3.60 -14.30
N ASP A 337 -9.63 2.65 -13.55
CA ASP A 337 -9.72 1.23 -13.89
C ASP A 337 -8.35 0.57 -14.18
N ALA A 338 -7.27 1.09 -13.56
CA ALA A 338 -5.91 0.58 -13.74
C ALA A 338 -5.76 -0.90 -13.34
N VAL A 339 -6.55 -1.38 -12.38
CA VAL A 339 -6.55 -2.80 -11.99
C VAL A 339 -6.95 -3.72 -13.15
N ARG A 340 -7.85 -3.28 -14.05
CA ARG A 340 -8.31 -4.08 -15.19
C ARG A 340 -7.52 -3.79 -16.46
N ASN A 341 -7.21 -2.52 -16.71
CA ASN A 341 -6.67 -2.07 -18.00
C ASN A 341 -5.20 -1.66 -17.95
N GLY A 342 -4.62 -1.51 -16.75
CA GLY A 342 -3.24 -1.08 -16.57
C GLY A 342 -2.24 -2.19 -16.86
N LEU A 343 -1.12 -1.80 -17.47
CA LEU A 343 0.08 -2.62 -17.59
C LEU A 343 1.14 -2.08 -16.62
N PHE A 344 1.70 -2.98 -15.82
CA PHE A 344 2.67 -2.67 -14.79
C PHE A 344 3.98 -3.40 -15.09
N TYR A 345 5.10 -2.71 -14.96
CA TYR A 345 6.40 -3.36 -14.99
C TYR A 345 6.55 -4.26 -13.77
N PHE A 346 6.93 -5.51 -14.01
CA PHE A 346 7.09 -6.50 -12.97
C PHE A 346 8.23 -7.43 -13.34
N ARG A 347 8.89 -8.01 -12.33
CA ARG A 347 9.99 -8.95 -12.53
C ARG A 347 9.58 -10.06 -13.51
N HIS A 348 10.47 -10.40 -14.44
CA HIS A 348 10.26 -11.57 -15.28
C HIS A 348 9.98 -12.80 -14.44
N GLY A 349 8.91 -13.52 -14.80
CA GLY A 349 8.43 -14.68 -14.06
C GLY A 349 9.53 -15.65 -13.68
N HIS A 350 10.40 -16.03 -14.63
CA HIS A 350 11.52 -16.96 -14.46
C HIS A 350 12.72 -16.42 -13.65
N MET A 351 12.73 -15.13 -13.30
CA MET A 351 13.81 -14.45 -12.56
C MET A 351 13.42 -14.09 -11.12
N ILE A 352 12.24 -14.55 -10.66
CA ILE A 352 11.70 -14.23 -9.33
C ILE A 352 12.31 -15.08 -8.21
N THR A 353 12.80 -16.30 -8.47
CA THR A 353 13.41 -17.16 -7.44
C THR A 353 14.88 -17.42 -7.74
N THR A 354 15.73 -17.38 -6.71
CA THR A 354 17.19 -17.61 -6.82
C THR A 354 17.58 -19.09 -6.74
N ASP A 355 16.73 -19.94 -6.15
CA ASP A 355 17.10 -21.30 -5.71
C ASP A 355 16.34 -22.43 -6.47
N GLY A 356 15.66 -22.08 -7.57
CA GLY A 356 14.92 -23.01 -8.45
C GLY A 356 14.15 -22.21 -9.49
N SER A 357 13.91 -22.74 -10.69
CA SER A 357 13.23 -21.94 -11.72
C SER A 357 11.76 -21.73 -11.33
N PRO A 358 11.19 -20.53 -11.55
CA PRO A 358 9.76 -20.28 -11.43
C PRO A 358 8.91 -21.20 -12.30
N ILE A 359 9.50 -21.86 -13.31
CA ILE A 359 8.88 -22.93 -14.09
C ILE A 359 8.77 -24.23 -13.28
N GLU A 360 9.77 -24.62 -12.49
CA GLU A 360 9.69 -25.77 -11.58
C GLU A 360 8.61 -25.55 -10.51
N TRP A 361 8.50 -24.32 -10.00
CA TRP A 361 7.42 -23.94 -9.09
C TRP A 361 6.07 -23.79 -9.79
N ALA A 362 6.02 -23.23 -11.00
CA ALA A 362 4.79 -23.15 -11.80
C ALA A 362 4.31 -24.54 -12.23
N MET A 363 5.20 -25.50 -12.52
CA MET A 363 4.85 -26.90 -12.75
C MET A 363 4.32 -27.55 -11.46
N THR A 364 4.89 -27.20 -10.31
CA THR A 364 4.39 -27.66 -8.99
C THR A 364 3.02 -27.04 -8.66
N CYS A 365 2.78 -25.78 -9.01
CA CYS A 365 1.49 -25.09 -8.86
C CYS A 365 0.45 -25.53 -9.90
N ALA A 366 0.87 -25.82 -11.14
CA ALA A 366 0.01 -26.32 -12.22
C ALA A 366 -0.48 -27.76 -11.96
N ARG A 367 0.27 -28.54 -11.18
CA ARG A 367 -0.16 -29.86 -10.68
C ARG A 367 -1.36 -29.82 -9.73
N PHE A 368 -1.81 -28.63 -9.27
CA PHE A 368 -3.03 -28.50 -8.46
C PHE A 368 -4.34 -28.45 -9.27
N ARG A 369 -4.33 -28.77 -10.58
CA ARG A 369 -5.56 -29.12 -11.30
C ARG A 369 -5.84 -30.63 -11.21
N ARG A 370 -6.77 -30.97 -10.31
CA ARG A 370 -7.57 -32.21 -10.23
C ARG A 370 -6.79 -33.55 -10.22
N GLY A 371 -6.85 -34.23 -9.07
CA GLY A 371 -7.04 -35.68 -8.99
C GLY A 371 -5.86 -36.53 -8.51
N ARG A 372 -6.11 -37.25 -7.40
CA ARG A 372 -5.39 -38.41 -6.80
C ARG A 372 -4.16 -38.10 -5.96
N SER A 373 -4.26 -38.32 -4.63
CA SER A 373 -4.06 -39.56 -3.84
C SER A 373 -2.57 -39.96 -3.83
N TYR A 374 -1.94 -40.15 -2.67
CA TYR A 374 -2.08 -41.37 -1.88
C TYR A 374 -1.70 -41.23 -0.39
N SER A 375 -2.49 -41.99 0.40
CA SER A 375 -2.19 -42.75 1.63
C SER A 375 -1.70 -42.07 2.90
N VAL A 376 -2.65 -42.07 3.86
CA VAL A 376 -2.51 -42.14 5.31
C VAL A 376 -1.51 -43.24 5.73
N GLY A 377 -0.72 -42.95 6.75
CA GLY A 377 0.42 -43.76 7.20
C GLY A 377 0.09 -44.96 8.08
N GLN A 378 1.15 -45.55 8.66
CA GLN A 378 1.09 -46.30 9.92
C GLN A 378 2.41 -46.16 10.71
N PRO A 379 2.36 -46.38 12.05
CA PRO A 379 3.45 -46.16 12.99
C PRO A 379 4.31 -47.42 13.25
N ASP A 380 5.43 -47.20 13.94
CA ASP A 380 6.48 -48.14 14.37
C ASP A 380 6.04 -49.48 14.99
N ASP A 381 6.89 -50.50 14.82
CA ASP A 381 7.09 -51.61 15.78
C ASP A 381 8.52 -52.22 15.66
N SER A 382 9.43 -51.80 16.56
CA SER A 382 10.53 -52.50 17.31
C SER A 382 11.53 -53.53 16.65
N PRO A 383 12.61 -53.98 17.34
CA PRO A 383 13.71 -53.28 18.03
C PRO A 383 15.15 -53.84 17.69
N GLU A 384 16.18 -53.18 18.26
CA GLU A 384 17.56 -53.67 18.57
C GLU A 384 18.66 -53.85 17.49
N SER A 385 19.80 -53.18 17.78
CA SER A 385 21.18 -53.70 17.86
C SER A 385 22.23 -52.99 16.98
N GLY A 386 23.37 -52.63 17.59
CA GLY A 386 24.60 -52.29 16.87
C GLY A 386 25.39 -51.11 17.44
N VAL A 387 26.32 -51.42 18.35
CA VAL A 387 27.36 -50.55 18.91
C VAL A 387 28.44 -50.29 17.85
N ASP A 388 29.02 -49.08 17.79
CA ASP A 388 30.48 -48.91 17.76
C ASP A 388 30.92 -47.47 18.05
N GLU A 389 31.80 -47.37 19.05
CA GLU A 389 32.62 -46.22 19.44
C GLU A 389 33.79 -46.04 18.46
N SER A 390 34.25 -44.80 18.22
CA SER A 390 35.63 -44.39 18.54
C SER A 390 35.99 -43.00 17.97
N ASP A 391 36.80 -42.29 18.78
CA ASP A 391 37.71 -41.19 18.47
C ASP A 391 37.11 -39.83 18.02
N GLY A 392 37.26 -38.70 18.72
CA GLY A 392 38.28 -38.30 19.68
C GLY A 392 39.25 -37.32 19.05
N GLN A 393 38.95 -36.01 19.11
CA GLN A 393 39.90 -34.94 19.45
C GLN A 393 39.28 -33.54 19.35
N CYS A 394 39.25 -32.86 20.49
CA CYS A 394 39.19 -31.41 20.62
C CYS A 394 40.62 -30.88 20.48
N LEU A 395 40.85 -29.80 19.71
CA LEU A 395 41.91 -28.79 19.94
C LEU A 395 41.71 -27.56 19.03
N THR A 396 41.18 -26.50 19.65
CA THR A 396 41.52 -25.07 19.56
C THR A 396 42.22 -24.45 18.33
N ASN A 397 41.70 -23.26 17.99
CA ASN A 397 42.39 -22.08 17.42
C ASN A 397 42.85 -22.09 15.96
N THR A 398 42.03 -21.50 15.08
CA THR A 398 42.52 -20.48 14.15
C THR A 398 41.38 -19.54 13.71
N ARG A 399 41.31 -18.38 14.37
CA ARG A 399 40.78 -17.16 13.76
C ARG A 399 41.66 -16.80 12.56
N LYS A 400 41.14 -16.92 11.34
CA LYS A 400 41.29 -15.98 10.21
C LYS A 400 40.95 -16.68 8.89
N LYS A 401 40.17 -15.96 8.08
CA LYS A 401 40.06 -16.07 6.62
C LYS A 401 39.26 -17.26 6.06
N ALA A 402 37.95 -17.04 5.96
CA ALA A 402 37.15 -17.60 4.87
C ALA A 402 35.95 -16.69 4.54
N CYS A 403 36.21 -15.40 4.24
CA CYS A 403 35.37 -14.74 3.25
C CYS A 403 35.70 -15.45 1.94
N ARG A 404 34.83 -16.39 1.52
CA ARG A 404 34.89 -16.92 0.17
C ARG A 404 34.69 -15.75 -0.78
N GLU A 405 35.71 -15.46 -1.57
CA GLU A 405 35.60 -14.61 -2.74
C GLU A 405 34.42 -15.12 -3.58
N ILE A 406 33.40 -14.27 -3.70
CA ILE A 406 32.31 -14.48 -4.64
C ILE A 406 32.98 -14.45 -6.02
N ASN A 407 32.91 -15.59 -6.71
CA ASN A 407 33.47 -15.75 -8.04
C ASN A 407 32.82 -14.74 -8.99
N THR A 408 33.55 -13.67 -9.31
CA THR A 408 33.13 -12.53 -10.15
C THR A 408 33.13 -12.85 -11.64
N ASN A 409 32.69 -14.05 -12.01
CA ASN A 409 32.17 -14.28 -13.36
C ASN A 409 30.80 -13.60 -13.45
N ALA A 410 30.82 -12.27 -13.51
CA ALA A 410 29.66 -11.45 -13.76
C ALA A 410 29.14 -11.82 -15.15
N VAL A 411 28.11 -12.68 -15.17
CA VAL A 411 27.05 -12.52 -16.16
C VAL A 411 26.69 -11.05 -16.10
N ASN A 412 26.87 -10.32 -17.20
CA ASN A 412 26.66 -8.89 -17.27
C ASN A 412 25.20 -8.61 -16.87
N PHE A 413 24.98 -8.30 -15.60
CA PHE A 413 23.66 -8.20 -15.01
C PHE A 413 23.15 -6.81 -15.35
N ASP A 414 22.24 -6.78 -16.31
CA ASP A 414 21.58 -5.56 -16.75
C ASP A 414 20.19 -5.49 -16.09
N PRO A 415 19.97 -4.59 -15.10
CA PRO A 415 18.67 -4.35 -14.47
C PRO A 415 17.53 -4.15 -15.47
N GLU A 416 17.81 -3.56 -16.63
CA GLU A 416 16.81 -3.28 -17.67
C GLU A 416 16.23 -4.53 -18.32
N GLN A 417 16.94 -5.66 -18.24
CA GLN A 417 16.50 -6.93 -18.82
C GLN A 417 15.76 -7.82 -17.82
N THR A 418 15.48 -7.31 -16.62
CA THR A 418 14.93 -8.14 -15.52
C THR A 418 13.42 -8.03 -15.32
N TYR A 419 12.74 -7.20 -16.10
CA TYR A 419 11.31 -6.93 -15.96
C TYR A 419 10.53 -6.97 -17.28
N THR A 420 9.22 -7.14 -17.18
CA THR A 420 8.27 -7.11 -18.30
C THR A 420 6.97 -6.42 -17.89
N ALA A 421 6.15 -6.01 -18.86
CA ALA A 421 4.84 -5.44 -18.58
C ALA A 421 3.79 -6.55 -18.37
N MET A 422 3.06 -6.48 -17.26
CA MET A 422 2.03 -7.46 -16.88
C MET A 422 0.77 -6.73 -16.38
N THR A 423 -0.40 -7.32 -16.59
CA THR A 423 -1.64 -6.84 -15.95
C THR A 423 -1.63 -7.20 -14.46
N VAL A 424 -2.44 -6.50 -13.64
CA VAL A 424 -2.62 -6.89 -12.22
C VAL A 424 -3.13 -8.32 -12.11
N ASN A 425 -4.01 -8.76 -13.02
CA ASN A 425 -4.46 -10.16 -13.06
C ASN A 425 -3.29 -11.13 -13.23
N GLN A 426 -2.38 -10.88 -14.18
CA GLN A 426 -1.22 -11.75 -14.41
C GLN A 426 -0.26 -11.76 -13.22
N ILE A 427 -0.06 -10.61 -12.55
CA ILE A 427 0.79 -10.51 -11.36
C ILE A 427 0.16 -11.25 -10.16
N MET A 428 -1.14 -11.05 -9.91
CA MET A 428 -1.80 -11.61 -8.73
C MET A 428 -2.17 -13.08 -8.92
N ASN A 429 -2.76 -13.43 -10.07
CA ASN A 429 -3.32 -14.75 -10.34
C ASN A 429 -2.44 -15.64 -11.22
N GLY A 430 -1.39 -15.07 -11.83
CA GLY A 430 -0.43 -15.79 -12.65
C GLY A 430 -0.68 -15.70 -14.15
N CYS A 431 0.29 -16.22 -14.90
CA CYS A 431 0.30 -16.40 -16.34
C CYS A 431 1.17 -17.62 -16.69
N ASP A 432 1.43 -17.85 -17.98
CA ASP A 432 2.21 -19.01 -18.42
C ASP A 432 3.65 -19.03 -17.90
N THR A 433 4.23 -17.86 -17.61
CA THR A 433 5.63 -17.70 -17.19
C THR A 433 5.81 -17.39 -15.72
N PHE A 434 4.73 -17.11 -15.00
CA PHE A 434 4.74 -16.74 -13.59
C PHE A 434 3.54 -17.32 -12.85
N PRO A 435 3.71 -18.07 -11.74
CA PRO A 435 2.58 -18.65 -11.01
C PRO A 435 1.61 -17.63 -10.41
N GLY A 436 2.03 -16.38 -10.17
CA GLY A 436 1.21 -15.36 -9.51
C GLY A 436 1.46 -15.27 -8.01
N LEU A 437 1.28 -14.07 -7.45
CA LEU A 437 1.50 -13.82 -6.02
C LEU A 437 0.51 -14.56 -5.12
N ILE A 438 -0.77 -14.66 -5.51
CA ILE A 438 -1.79 -15.35 -4.71
C ILE A 438 -1.50 -16.86 -4.66
N PRO A 439 -1.21 -17.56 -5.78
CA PRO A 439 -0.79 -18.96 -5.72
C PRO A 439 0.46 -19.21 -4.87
N LEU A 440 1.47 -18.33 -4.92
CA LEU A 440 2.65 -18.43 -4.07
C LEU A 440 2.29 -18.30 -2.57
N VAL A 441 1.44 -17.33 -2.23
CA VAL A 441 0.96 -17.15 -0.85
C VAL A 441 0.13 -18.35 -0.39
N ARG A 442 -0.74 -18.90 -1.23
CA ARG A 442 -1.49 -20.13 -0.91
C ARG A 442 -0.57 -21.32 -0.66
N HIS A 443 0.48 -21.46 -1.46
CA HIS A 443 1.49 -22.49 -1.25
C HIS A 443 2.19 -22.32 0.11
N TYR A 444 2.61 -21.09 0.44
CA TYR A 444 3.18 -20.80 1.74
C TYR A 444 2.24 -21.19 2.90
N VAL A 445 0.97 -20.76 2.85
CA VAL A 445 -0.06 -21.12 3.85
C VAL A 445 -0.23 -22.64 3.98
N HIS A 446 -0.26 -23.36 2.86
CA HIS A 446 -0.36 -24.82 2.88
C HIS A 446 0.84 -25.49 3.55
N VAL A 447 2.06 -25.02 3.26
CA VAL A 447 3.29 -25.59 3.80
C VAL A 447 3.43 -25.34 5.29
N ILE A 448 3.08 -24.14 5.78
CA ILE A 448 3.17 -23.85 7.22
C ILE A 448 2.07 -24.53 8.03
N GLY A 449 0.95 -24.88 7.39
CA GLY A 449 -0.23 -25.41 8.05
C GLY A 449 -0.89 -24.40 8.99
N GLY A 450 -1.87 -24.87 9.76
CA GLY A 450 -2.62 -24.04 10.69
C GLY A 450 -3.93 -24.71 11.09
N GLU A 451 -4.67 -24.05 11.97
CA GLU A 451 -6.01 -24.49 12.33
C GLU A 451 -6.93 -24.41 11.08
N PRO A 452 -7.72 -25.47 10.77
CA PRO A 452 -8.46 -25.55 9.52
C PRO A 452 -9.42 -24.38 9.26
N SER A 453 -10.10 -23.87 10.29
CA SER A 453 -11.03 -22.74 10.15
C SER A 453 -10.29 -21.44 9.80
N VAL A 454 -9.12 -21.20 10.39
CA VAL A 454 -8.24 -20.06 10.07
C VAL A 454 -7.71 -20.16 8.65
N VAL A 455 -7.24 -21.34 8.22
CA VAL A 455 -6.77 -21.56 6.84
C VAL A 455 -7.91 -21.32 5.85
N CYS A 456 -9.11 -21.82 6.15
CA CYS A 456 -10.31 -21.56 5.34
C CYS A 456 -10.58 -20.05 5.22
N LEU A 457 -10.57 -19.31 6.33
CA LEU A 457 -10.77 -17.87 6.33
C LEU A 457 -9.72 -17.12 5.51
N VAL A 458 -8.44 -17.49 5.64
CA VAL A 458 -7.36 -16.94 4.81
C VAL A 458 -7.62 -17.19 3.33
N HIS A 459 -8.08 -18.37 2.93
CA HIS A 459 -8.45 -18.64 1.54
C HIS A 459 -9.62 -17.77 1.06
N GLN A 460 -10.58 -17.45 1.91
CA GLN A 460 -11.67 -16.53 1.58
C GLN A 460 -11.17 -15.11 1.32
N TYR A 461 -10.25 -14.63 2.16
CA TYR A 461 -9.56 -13.36 1.95
C TYR A 461 -8.80 -13.34 0.62
N LEU A 462 -8.03 -14.38 0.33
CA LEU A 462 -7.29 -14.48 -0.94
C LEU A 462 -8.23 -14.56 -2.16
N ASN A 463 -9.43 -15.16 -2.01
CA ASN A 463 -10.43 -15.20 -3.07
C ASN A 463 -10.96 -13.81 -3.42
N LEU A 464 -11.16 -12.93 -2.44
CA LEU A 464 -11.55 -11.54 -2.71
C LEU A 464 -10.53 -10.86 -3.63
N LEU A 465 -9.24 -10.91 -3.27
CA LEU A 465 -8.17 -10.27 -4.04
C LEU A 465 -8.02 -10.89 -5.43
N GLN A 466 -8.12 -12.22 -5.55
CA GLN A 466 -8.08 -12.94 -6.83
C GLN A 466 -9.20 -12.45 -7.75
N ARG A 467 -10.44 -12.38 -7.24
CA ARG A 467 -11.62 -12.01 -8.04
C ARG A 467 -11.56 -10.54 -8.46
N ARG A 468 -11.08 -9.64 -7.59
CA ARG A 468 -10.79 -8.24 -7.96
C ARG A 468 -9.73 -8.12 -9.03
N ALA A 469 -8.60 -8.82 -8.89
CA ALA A 469 -7.53 -8.79 -9.87
C ALA A 469 -7.98 -9.32 -11.25
N SER A 470 -8.87 -10.30 -11.29
CA SER A 470 -9.45 -10.83 -12.54
C SER A 470 -10.55 -9.96 -13.15
N GLY A 471 -11.06 -8.96 -12.42
CA GLY A 471 -12.21 -8.14 -12.82
C GLY A 471 -13.58 -8.79 -12.60
N GLU A 472 -13.64 -9.96 -11.94
CA GLU A 472 -14.90 -10.62 -11.56
C GLU A 472 -15.63 -9.84 -10.45
N LEU A 473 -14.88 -9.20 -9.54
CA LEU A 473 -15.42 -8.25 -8.56
C LEU A 473 -14.88 -6.85 -8.82
N MET A 474 -15.71 -5.84 -8.60
CA MET A 474 -15.32 -4.44 -8.70
C MET A 474 -14.41 -4.03 -7.53
N THR A 475 -13.55 -3.06 -7.78
CA THR A 475 -12.94 -2.24 -6.71
C THR A 475 -14.00 -1.30 -6.13
N THR A 476 -13.75 -0.77 -4.93
CA THR A 476 -14.65 0.20 -4.31
C THR A 476 -14.82 1.44 -5.20
N ALA A 477 -13.75 1.90 -5.87
CA ALA A 477 -13.82 3.02 -6.80
C ALA A 477 -14.73 2.74 -8.00
N ALA A 478 -14.56 1.57 -8.66
CA ALA A 478 -15.38 1.18 -9.79
C ALA A 478 -16.86 1.00 -9.38
N TRP A 479 -17.09 0.38 -8.22
CA TRP A 479 -18.44 0.19 -7.67
C TRP A 479 -19.10 1.54 -7.36
N MET A 480 -18.49 2.42 -6.57
CA MET A 480 -19.02 3.76 -6.25
C MET A 480 -19.32 4.57 -7.52
N ARG A 481 -18.42 4.54 -8.51
CA ARG A 481 -18.64 5.19 -9.81
C ARG A 481 -19.86 4.62 -10.53
N SER A 482 -20.04 3.29 -10.51
CA SER A 482 -21.21 2.66 -11.12
C SER A 482 -22.51 3.08 -10.41
N ARG A 483 -22.51 3.18 -9.07
CA ARG A 483 -23.66 3.64 -8.27
C ARG A 483 -24.03 5.09 -8.57
N ILE A 484 -23.04 5.98 -8.62
CA ILE A 484 -23.24 7.39 -8.98
C ILE A 484 -23.86 7.49 -10.38
N ARG A 485 -23.30 6.77 -11.37
CA ARG A 485 -23.79 6.84 -12.76
C ARG A 485 -25.18 6.23 -12.96
N ALA A 486 -25.57 5.27 -12.11
CA ALA A 486 -26.89 4.65 -12.14
C ALA A 486 -27.95 5.44 -11.36
N HIS A 487 -27.56 6.47 -10.61
CA HIS A 487 -28.48 7.24 -9.78
C HIS A 487 -29.45 8.08 -10.64
N PRO A 488 -30.76 8.12 -10.34
CA PRO A 488 -31.76 8.86 -11.14
C PRO A 488 -31.45 10.35 -11.33
N ASP A 489 -30.88 10.99 -10.30
CA ASP A 489 -30.50 12.41 -10.33
C ASP A 489 -29.19 12.70 -11.08
N TYR A 490 -28.43 11.68 -11.50
CA TYR A 490 -27.17 11.89 -12.18
C TYR A 490 -27.39 12.28 -13.64
N LYS A 491 -26.80 13.40 -14.05
CA LYS A 491 -27.09 14.04 -15.35
C LYS A 491 -26.06 13.72 -16.43
N PHE A 492 -25.19 12.74 -16.18
CA PHE A 492 -24.05 12.42 -17.04
C PHE A 492 -23.10 13.60 -17.27
N ASP A 493 -23.03 14.54 -16.33
CA ASP A 493 -22.20 15.74 -16.34
C ASP A 493 -20.99 15.64 -15.41
N SER A 494 -20.76 14.44 -14.85
CA SER A 494 -19.76 14.16 -13.81
C SER A 494 -20.00 14.81 -12.47
N TYR A 495 -21.11 15.51 -12.27
CA TYR A 495 -21.45 16.14 -10.99
C TYR A 495 -22.14 15.16 -10.04
N VAL A 496 -21.66 15.13 -8.80
CA VAL A 496 -22.18 14.31 -7.69
C VAL A 496 -22.92 15.24 -6.73
N SER A 497 -24.24 15.35 -6.89
CA SER A 497 -25.11 16.19 -6.06
C SER A 497 -25.19 15.71 -4.60
N GLN A 498 -25.74 16.54 -3.71
CA GLN A 498 -25.97 16.15 -2.30
C GLN A 498 -26.89 14.93 -2.18
N SER A 499 -27.93 14.85 -3.02
CA SER A 499 -28.85 13.71 -3.10
C SER A 499 -28.09 12.41 -3.42
N ILE A 500 -27.33 12.41 -4.52
CA ILE A 500 -26.50 11.27 -4.94
C ILE A 500 -25.52 10.85 -3.85
N ASN A 501 -24.83 11.83 -3.24
CA ASN A 501 -23.87 11.56 -2.16
C ASN A 501 -24.55 10.96 -0.92
N THR A 502 -25.74 11.44 -0.57
CA THR A 502 -26.48 10.94 0.60
C THR A 502 -26.84 9.47 0.41
N ASP A 503 -27.44 9.14 -0.74
CA ASP A 503 -27.86 7.78 -1.05
C ASP A 503 -26.66 6.84 -1.16
N LEU A 504 -25.57 7.29 -1.79
CA LEU A 504 -24.32 6.53 -1.85
C LEU A 504 -23.76 6.24 -0.45
N MET A 505 -23.73 7.24 0.45
CA MET A 505 -23.20 7.07 1.80
C MET A 505 -24.10 6.16 2.66
N LEU A 506 -25.42 6.19 2.46
CA LEU A 506 -26.34 5.26 3.12
C LEU A 506 -26.13 3.82 2.64
N GLU A 507 -25.91 3.61 1.34
CA GLU A 507 -25.59 2.29 0.79
C GLU A 507 -24.24 1.78 1.31
N CYS A 508 -23.21 2.64 1.34
CA CYS A 508 -21.92 2.32 1.97
C CYS A 508 -22.10 1.92 3.45
N LEU A 509 -22.93 2.63 4.21
CA LEU A 509 -23.21 2.32 5.61
C LEU A 509 -23.90 0.96 5.78
N ALA A 510 -24.90 0.66 4.94
CA ALA A 510 -25.57 -0.64 4.94
C ALA A 510 -24.58 -1.79 4.63
N ILE A 511 -23.65 -1.58 3.70
CA ILE A 511 -22.59 -2.55 3.39
C ILE A 511 -21.64 -2.74 4.57
N THR A 512 -21.17 -1.64 5.16
CA THR A 512 -20.27 -1.69 6.34
C THR A 512 -20.93 -2.42 7.51
N ARG A 513 -22.25 -2.31 7.67
CA ARG A 513 -23.03 -3.01 8.72
C ARG A 513 -23.41 -4.46 8.37
N GLY A 514 -23.15 -4.92 7.15
CA GLY A 514 -23.58 -6.24 6.68
C GLY A 514 -25.07 -6.36 6.36
N GLU A 515 -25.79 -5.23 6.29
CA GLU A 515 -27.22 -5.18 5.92
C GLU A 515 -27.43 -5.33 4.40
N HIS A 516 -26.40 -4.98 3.62
CA HIS A 516 -26.38 -5.10 2.16
C HIS A 516 -25.07 -5.70 1.66
N ARG A 517 -25.13 -6.63 0.69
CA ARG A 517 -23.94 -7.29 0.15
C ARG A 517 -24.04 -7.44 -1.38
N PRO A 518 -23.63 -6.42 -2.16
CA PRO A 518 -23.72 -6.47 -3.61
C PRO A 518 -22.81 -7.56 -4.19
N SER A 519 -23.37 -8.42 -5.04
CA SER A 519 -22.69 -9.60 -5.61
C SER A 519 -21.54 -9.27 -6.56
N GLU A 520 -21.59 -8.09 -7.17
CA GLU A 520 -20.58 -7.51 -8.05
C GLU A 520 -19.41 -6.87 -7.29
N PHE A 521 -19.58 -6.64 -5.98
CA PHE A 521 -18.62 -5.92 -5.14
C PHE A 521 -17.97 -6.83 -4.09
N LEU A 522 -18.76 -7.69 -3.46
CA LEU A 522 -18.32 -8.61 -2.41
C LEU A 522 -18.59 -10.07 -2.79
N PRO A 523 -17.72 -11.01 -2.39
CA PRO A 523 -17.98 -12.43 -2.59
C PRO A 523 -19.21 -12.86 -1.78
N PRO A 524 -19.95 -13.91 -2.20
CA PRO A 524 -21.09 -14.41 -1.43
C PRO A 524 -20.66 -14.77 0.00
N GLU A 525 -21.56 -14.58 0.96
CA GLU A 525 -21.38 -15.18 2.29
C GLU A 525 -21.33 -16.69 2.13
N ILE A 526 -20.36 -17.33 2.77
CA ILE A 526 -20.35 -18.77 2.86
C ILE A 526 -21.37 -19.11 3.94
N ASP A 527 -22.44 -19.80 3.56
CA ASP A 527 -23.36 -20.44 4.50
C ASP A 527 -22.51 -21.22 5.51
N HIS A 528 -22.57 -20.80 6.77
CA HIS A 528 -21.87 -21.46 7.86
C HIS A 528 -22.51 -22.80 8.24
N ASP A 529 -23.58 -23.22 7.56
CA ASP A 529 -24.09 -24.56 7.70
C ASP A 529 -23.67 -25.42 6.51
N PRO A 530 -22.69 -26.33 6.65
CA PRO A 530 -22.51 -27.37 5.66
C PRO A 530 -23.79 -28.19 5.61
N ASP A 531 -24.59 -28.07 4.55
CA ASP A 531 -25.68 -29.02 4.29
C ASP A 531 -25.06 -30.43 4.27
N PRO A 532 -25.32 -31.27 5.28
CA PRO A 532 -24.65 -32.56 5.44
C PRO A 532 -25.01 -33.53 4.32
N ASN A 533 -26.06 -33.22 3.54
CA ASN A 533 -26.56 -34.04 2.45
C ASN A 533 -26.16 -33.52 1.06
N ARG A 534 -25.41 -32.42 0.95
CA ARG A 534 -25.01 -31.86 -0.35
C ARG A 534 -23.89 -32.71 -0.96
N PRO A 535 -24.12 -33.39 -2.10
CA PRO A 535 -23.09 -34.24 -2.69
C PRO A 535 -21.91 -33.41 -3.19
N CYS A 536 -20.70 -33.93 -2.98
CA CYS A 536 -19.44 -33.31 -3.40
C CYS A 536 -19.43 -33.04 -4.92
N ARG A 537 -19.22 -31.78 -5.33
CA ARG A 537 -19.16 -31.38 -6.75
C ARG A 537 -17.96 -31.96 -7.53
N LEU A 538 -17.06 -32.68 -6.86
CA LEU A 538 -15.83 -33.19 -7.44
C LEU A 538 -15.76 -34.71 -7.51
N ASP A 539 -16.64 -35.45 -6.82
CA ASP A 539 -16.74 -36.90 -6.93
C ASP A 539 -18.11 -37.41 -6.43
N PRO A 540 -18.97 -37.97 -7.30
CA PRO A 540 -20.26 -38.52 -6.90
C PRO A 540 -20.17 -39.79 -6.03
N ASN A 541 -18.97 -40.38 -5.86
CA ASN A 541 -18.75 -41.57 -5.03
C ASN A 541 -18.09 -41.29 -3.67
N CYS A 542 -17.92 -40.02 -3.28
CA CYS A 542 -17.30 -39.68 -2.01
C CYS A 542 -18.27 -39.87 -0.82
N LEU A 543 -18.15 -40.99 -0.11
CA LEU A 543 -18.88 -41.26 1.14
C LEU A 543 -18.29 -40.56 2.38
N GLN A 544 -17.15 -39.86 2.26
CA GLN A 544 -16.44 -39.19 3.36
C GLN A 544 -16.65 -37.67 3.42
N CYS A 545 -17.45 -37.10 2.52
CA CYS A 545 -17.87 -35.69 2.60
C CYS A 545 -19.21 -35.49 3.33
N VAL A 546 -19.84 -36.57 3.79
CA VAL A 546 -20.98 -36.51 4.73
C VAL A 546 -20.36 -36.41 6.12
N GLY A 547 -20.67 -35.33 6.83
CA GLY A 547 -19.91 -34.84 7.98
C GLY A 547 -19.47 -35.90 8.99
N THR A 548 -18.18 -35.84 9.35
CA THR A 548 -17.64 -35.98 10.71
C THR A 548 -16.13 -35.72 10.63
N SER A 549 -15.73 -34.45 10.74
CA SER A 549 -14.51 -34.12 11.48
C SER A 549 -15.00 -33.56 12.81
N ASN A 550 -14.81 -34.34 13.88
CA ASN A 550 -15.31 -34.12 15.24
C ASN A 550 -15.21 -32.65 15.69
N CYS A 551 -16.33 -31.93 15.55
CA CYS A 551 -16.67 -30.72 16.29
C CYS A 551 -17.76 -31.08 17.31
N ALA A 552 -17.50 -32.03 18.21
CA ALA A 552 -18.18 -32.22 19.51
C ALA A 552 -17.76 -33.56 20.11
N GLU A 553 -17.00 -33.54 21.19
CA GLU A 553 -17.05 -34.52 22.28
C GLU A 553 -16.13 -34.03 23.42
N ASN A 554 -16.66 -33.14 24.26
CA ASN A 554 -16.19 -33.03 25.64
C ASN A 554 -17.18 -33.81 26.49
N HIS A 555 -16.71 -34.92 27.05
CA HIS A 555 -17.43 -35.71 28.03
C HIS A 555 -17.99 -34.81 29.14
N VAL A 556 -19.32 -34.79 29.26
CA VAL A 556 -20.00 -34.42 30.49
C VAL A 556 -19.69 -35.52 31.50
N ALA A 557 -18.68 -35.29 32.33
CA ALA A 557 -18.49 -36.07 33.54
C ALA A 557 -19.55 -35.65 34.56
N THR A 558 -20.60 -36.45 34.66
CA THR A 558 -21.51 -36.48 35.80
C THR A 558 -20.73 -36.70 37.10
N LEU A 559 -20.77 -35.75 38.02
CA LEU A 559 -20.42 -35.96 39.43
C LEU A 559 -21.71 -36.31 40.21
N PRO A 560 -21.67 -37.28 41.13
CA PRO A 560 -22.84 -37.74 41.85
C PRO A 560 -23.25 -36.77 42.96
N THR A 561 -24.56 -36.60 43.12
CA THR A 561 -25.19 -36.08 44.33
C THR A 561 -24.93 -36.98 45.53
N SER A 562 -24.35 -36.44 46.61
CA SER A 562 -24.69 -36.85 47.98
C SER A 562 -24.11 -35.90 49.05
N GLN A 563 -25.04 -35.40 49.87
CA GLN A 563 -24.94 -34.77 51.20
C GLN A 563 -24.47 -33.32 51.32
#